data_AF-A0A5J4Q894-F1
#
_entry.id   AF-A0A5J4Q894-F1
#
_cell.length_a   1.000
_cell.length_b   1.000
_cell.length_c   1.000
_cell.angle_alpha   90.00
_cell.angle_beta   90.00
_cell.angle_gamma   90.00
#
_symmetry.space_group_name_H-M   'P 1'
#
loop_
_entity.id
_entity.type
_entity.pdbx_description
1 polymer ?
#
loop_
_entity_poly.entity_id
_entity_poly.type
_entity_poly.pdbx_seq_one_letter_code
_entity_poly.pdbx_strand_id
1 'polypeptide(L)'
;MHEGYKVFITGSNASMLSVELGTHLTGRHLSMELFPFSYSEFIRFKELDKGENAVMDYLKAGGIPESIKTGISVVLNTLVDDILMRDIAVRHSVRDVTSLCQLTAFLITHIGNLVSANKLVGMFDTKSPATFLDYFSFLKDAYLLEFIPVFSHSLKAQARN
;
A
#
# COMPACT_ATOMS: atom_id res chain seq x y z
N MET A 1 -36.09 16.81 -11.64
CA MET A 1 -35.12 15.73 -11.91
C MET A 1 -33.99 16.38 -12.70
N HIS A 2 -32.80 16.55 -12.11
CA HIS A 2 -31.66 17.17 -12.81
C HIS A 2 -30.80 16.06 -13.40
N GLU A 3 -30.96 15.82 -14.71
CA GLU A 3 -30.07 14.98 -15.51
C GLU A 3 -28.82 15.76 -15.93
N GLY A 4 -27.67 15.08 -16.07
CA GLY A 4 -26.73 15.44 -17.13
C GLY A 4 -25.25 15.13 -16.93
N TYR A 5 -24.69 15.17 -15.71
CA TYR A 5 -23.23 15.16 -15.56
C TYR A 5 -22.72 13.95 -14.78
N LYS A 6 -21.80 13.21 -15.40
CA LYS A 6 -21.01 12.16 -14.74
C LYS A 6 -19.70 12.78 -14.24
N VAL A 7 -19.58 12.91 -12.93
CA VAL A 7 -18.38 13.44 -12.28
C VAL A 7 -17.45 12.28 -11.94
N PHE A 8 -16.18 12.41 -12.32
CA PHE A 8 -15.12 11.47 -11.93
C PHE A 8 -14.20 12.16 -10.95
N ILE A 9 -13.98 11.52 -9.80
CA ILE A 9 -13.06 11.99 -8.78
C ILE A 9 -11.97 10.93 -8.66
N THR A 10 -10.72 11.35 -8.82
CA THR A 10 -9.54 10.48 -8.69
C THR A 10 -8.69 10.97 -7.55
N GLY A 11 -8.03 10.06 -6.85
CA GLY A 11 -7.11 10.37 -5.76
C GLY A 11 -6.17 9.19 -5.57
N SER A 12 -4.95 9.49 -5.15
CA SER A 12 -3.88 8.50 -4.95
C SER A 12 -4.01 7.71 -3.65
N ASN A 13 -5.00 8.01 -2.81
CA ASN A 13 -5.18 7.37 -1.51
C ASN A 13 -6.68 7.16 -1.22
N ALA A 14 -7.09 5.91 -0.96
CA ALA A 14 -8.50 5.60 -0.81
C ALA A 14 -9.11 6.02 0.54
N SER A 15 -8.32 6.26 1.59
CA SER A 15 -8.88 6.79 2.85
C SER A 15 -9.41 8.23 2.68
N MET A 16 -8.75 9.05 1.86
CA MET A 16 -9.21 10.41 1.53
C MET A 16 -10.54 10.37 0.77
N LEU A 17 -10.62 9.54 -0.27
CA LEU A 17 -11.82 9.41 -1.08
C LEU A 17 -12.97 8.75 -0.32
N SER A 18 -12.72 7.71 0.48
CA SER A 18 -13.78 6.97 1.18
C SER A 18 -14.40 7.73 2.35
N VAL A 19 -13.61 8.47 3.13
CA VAL A 19 -14.12 9.24 4.29
C VAL A 19 -14.85 10.49 3.83
N GLU A 20 -14.30 11.25 2.88
CA GLU A 20 -14.92 12.49 2.39
C GLU A 20 -16.14 12.21 1.50
N LEU A 21 -16.10 11.19 0.62
CA LEU A 21 -17.24 10.86 -0.25
C LEU A 21 -18.30 10.04 0.50
N GLY A 22 -17.90 9.16 1.42
CA GLY A 22 -18.83 8.33 2.19
C GLY A 22 -19.73 9.13 3.14
N THR A 23 -19.23 10.25 3.68
CA THR A 23 -19.98 11.14 4.58
C THR A 23 -20.95 12.07 3.85
N HIS A 24 -20.65 12.49 2.62
CA HIS A 24 -21.45 13.46 1.87
C HIS A 24 -22.26 12.89 0.70
N LEU A 25 -21.91 11.70 0.19
CA LEU A 25 -22.49 11.12 -1.03
C LEU A 25 -22.99 9.69 -0.84
N THR A 26 -23.30 9.26 0.40
CA THR A 26 -23.70 7.89 0.73
C THR A 26 -24.74 7.34 -0.26
N GLY A 27 -24.40 6.25 -0.97
CA GLY A 27 -25.26 5.57 -1.94
C GLY A 27 -25.37 6.22 -3.32
N ARG A 28 -24.64 7.31 -3.60
CA ARG A 28 -24.64 8.04 -4.89
C ARG A 28 -23.28 8.07 -5.59
N HIS A 29 -22.34 7.25 -5.15
CA HIS A 29 -21.03 7.10 -5.79
C HIS A 29 -20.76 5.63 -6.11
N LEU A 30 -20.05 5.39 -7.21
CA LEU A 30 -19.45 4.09 -7.52
C LEU A 30 -17.95 4.24 -7.33
N SER A 31 -17.39 3.56 -6.33
CA SER A 31 -15.96 3.55 -6.10
C SER A 31 -15.29 2.46 -6.92
N MET A 32 -14.17 2.79 -7.55
CA MET A 32 -13.32 1.85 -8.27
C MET A 32 -11.89 2.04 -7.78
N GLU A 33 -11.22 0.95 -7.46
CA GLU A 33 -9.82 0.94 -7.06
C GLU A 33 -8.96 0.56 -8.27
N LEU A 34 -7.84 1.25 -8.43
CA LEU A 34 -6.87 0.97 -9.47
C LEU A 34 -5.57 0.50 -8.81
N PHE A 35 -5.23 -0.77 -9.05
CA PHE A 35 -4.00 -1.37 -8.58
C PHE A 35 -2.89 -1.24 -9.63
N PRO A 36 -1.62 -1.44 -9.25
CA PRO A 36 -0.55 -1.70 -10.20
C PRO A 36 -0.93 -2.88 -11.11
N PHE A 37 -0.32 -2.96 -12.29
CA PHE A 37 -0.56 -4.07 -13.21
C PHE A 37 -0.41 -5.41 -12.51
N SER A 38 -1.43 -6.25 -12.67
CA SER A 38 -1.31 -7.68 -12.41
C SER A 38 -0.28 -8.31 -13.35
N TYR A 39 0.20 -9.51 -13.02
CA TYR A 39 1.10 -10.27 -13.90
C TYR A 39 0.56 -10.38 -15.34
N SER A 40 -0.75 -10.61 -15.50
CA SER A 40 -1.37 -10.73 -16.82
C SER A 40 -1.35 -9.42 -17.61
N GLU A 41 -1.56 -8.28 -16.93
CA GLU A 41 -1.45 -6.96 -17.55
C GLU A 41 0.00 -6.61 -17.86
N PHE A 42 0.94 -6.98 -16.99
CA PHE A 42 2.37 -6.79 -17.20
C PHE A 42 2.87 -7.50 -18.46
N ILE A 43 2.61 -8.80 -18.61
CA ILE A 43 3.06 -9.56 -19.79
C ILE A 43 2.39 -9.06 -21.07
N ARG A 44 1.11 -8.62 -20.97
CA ARG A 44 0.41 -8.01 -22.10
C ARG A 44 1.03 -6.66 -22.47
N PHE A 45 1.41 -5.86 -21.49
CA PHE A 45 2.04 -4.55 -21.70
C PHE A 45 3.46 -4.66 -22.25
N LYS A 46 4.21 -5.68 -21.83
CA LYS A 46 5.59 -5.96 -22.29
C LYS A 46 5.66 -6.85 -23.53
N GLU A 47 4.52 -7.32 -24.03
CA GLU A 47 4.43 -8.27 -25.16
C GLU A 47 5.26 -9.54 -24.93
N LEU A 48 5.22 -10.08 -23.70
CA LEU A 48 5.95 -11.27 -23.30
C LEU A 48 5.06 -12.52 -23.33
N ASP A 49 5.66 -13.64 -23.73
CA ASP A 49 5.05 -14.95 -23.55
C ASP A 49 5.09 -15.39 -22.08
N LYS A 50 4.10 -16.18 -21.68
CA LYS A 50 4.06 -16.77 -20.33
C LYS A 50 5.24 -17.73 -20.17
N GLY A 51 6.00 -17.55 -19.11
CA GLY A 51 7.10 -18.45 -18.77
C GLY A 51 7.82 -18.01 -17.51
N GLU A 52 8.76 -18.83 -17.05
CA GLU A 52 9.54 -18.55 -15.83
C GLU A 52 10.27 -17.20 -15.91
N ASN A 53 10.86 -16.87 -17.06
CA ASN A 53 11.53 -15.58 -17.27
C ASN A 53 10.57 -14.39 -17.08
N ALA A 54 9.36 -14.46 -17.65
CA ALA A 54 8.38 -13.40 -17.52
C ALA A 54 7.90 -13.24 -16.06
N VAL A 55 7.77 -14.33 -15.31
CA VAL A 55 7.47 -14.29 -13.88
C VAL A 55 8.61 -13.63 -13.11
N MET A 56 9.86 -14.02 -13.37
CA MET A 56 11.02 -13.43 -12.71
C MET A 56 11.19 -11.93 -13.04
N ASP A 57 10.89 -11.53 -14.27
CA ASP A 57 10.89 -10.13 -14.67
C ASP A 57 9.79 -9.34 -13.95
N TYR A 58 8.58 -9.89 -13.84
CA TYR A 58 7.50 -9.26 -13.08
C TYR A 58 7.84 -9.12 -11.60
N LEU A 59 8.42 -10.15 -10.98
CA LEU A 59 8.83 -10.10 -9.57
C LEU A 59 9.93 -9.07 -9.31
N LYS A 60 10.80 -8.79 -10.30
CA LYS A 60 11.85 -7.76 -10.19
C LYS A 60 11.35 -6.36 -10.51
N ALA A 61 10.54 -6.21 -11.55
CA ALA A 61 10.07 -4.91 -12.03
C ALA A 61 8.84 -4.39 -11.27
N GLY A 62 8.03 -5.29 -10.72
CA GLY A 62 6.74 -4.98 -10.12
C GLY A 62 5.67 -4.61 -11.15
N GLY A 63 4.58 -4.02 -10.67
CA GLY A 63 3.39 -3.69 -11.47
C GLY A 63 3.22 -2.20 -11.81
N ILE A 64 4.10 -1.30 -11.35
CA ILE A 64 3.89 0.15 -11.50
C ILE A 64 4.10 0.58 -12.96
N PRO A 65 3.06 1.06 -13.67
CA PRO A 65 3.14 1.28 -15.12
C PRO A 65 4.23 2.26 -15.56
N GLU A 66 4.42 3.36 -14.81
CA GLU A 66 5.42 4.38 -15.15
C GLU A 66 6.86 3.86 -15.02
N SER A 67 7.16 3.10 -13.95
CA SER A 67 8.45 2.43 -13.78
C SER A 67 8.70 1.41 -14.88
N ILE A 68 7.70 0.60 -15.21
CA ILE A 68 7.77 -0.42 -16.26
C ILE A 68 8.03 0.20 -17.64
N LYS A 69 7.39 1.34 -17.94
CA LYS A 69 7.48 2.06 -19.21
C LYS A 69 8.82 2.77 -19.38
N THR A 70 9.31 3.42 -18.32
CA THR A 70 10.52 4.25 -18.37
C THR A 70 11.80 3.45 -18.07
N GLY A 71 11.71 2.36 -17.30
CA GLY A 71 12.85 1.63 -16.77
C GLY A 71 13.61 2.39 -15.68
N ILE A 72 13.07 3.51 -15.19
CA ILE A 72 13.73 4.40 -14.24
C ILE A 72 13.31 4.01 -12.82
N SER A 73 14.22 3.39 -12.06
CA SER A 73 13.97 2.98 -10.67
C SER A 73 13.73 4.16 -9.72
N VAL A 74 14.23 5.35 -10.04
CA VAL A 74 13.99 6.57 -9.25
C VAL A 74 12.49 6.89 -9.12
N VAL A 75 11.68 6.57 -10.13
CA VAL A 75 10.22 6.76 -10.08
C VAL A 75 9.60 6.02 -8.88
N LEU A 76 10.06 4.80 -8.60
CA LEU A 76 9.55 4.01 -7.47
C LEU A 76 9.97 4.63 -6.13
N ASN A 77 11.22 5.09 -6.01
CA ASN A 77 11.68 5.75 -4.79
C ASN A 77 10.89 7.03 -4.52
N THR A 78 10.70 7.87 -5.54
CA THR A 78 9.89 9.10 -5.41
C THR A 78 8.45 8.79 -5.03
N LEU A 79 7.84 7.76 -5.63
CA LEU A 79 6.49 7.33 -5.27
C LEU A 79 6.40 6.89 -3.80
N VAL A 80 7.35 6.09 -3.32
CA VAL A 80 7.40 5.64 -1.92
C VAL A 80 7.59 6.84 -0.97
N ASP A 81 8.50 7.75 -1.30
CA ASP A 81 8.76 8.95 -0.49
C ASP A 81 7.53 9.86 -0.43
N ASP A 82 6.85 10.08 -1.56
CA ASP A 82 5.63 10.87 -1.60
C ASP A 82 4.51 10.25 -0.76
N ILE A 83 4.35 8.93 -0.81
CA ILE A 83 3.38 8.22 0.03
C ILE A 83 3.73 8.37 1.52
N LEU A 84 4.99 8.13 1.90
CA LEU A 84 5.44 8.21 3.28
C LEU A 84 5.28 9.63 3.84
N MET A 85 5.65 10.65 3.07
CA MET A 85 5.65 12.02 3.54
C MET A 85 4.27 12.65 3.48
N ARG A 86 3.60 12.60 2.31
CA ARG A 86 2.36 13.36 2.08
C ARG A 86 1.14 12.58 2.53
N ASP A 87 1.09 11.29 2.19
CA ASP A 87 -0.10 10.48 2.44
C ASP A 87 -0.13 9.89 3.86
N ILE A 88 1.03 9.69 4.48
CA ILE A 88 1.13 9.16 5.83
C ILE A 88 1.55 10.24 6.84
N ALA A 89 2.78 10.77 6.73
CA ALA A 89 3.36 11.59 7.79
C ALA A 89 2.57 12.88 8.05
N VAL A 90 2.27 13.64 6.99
CA VAL A 90 1.47 14.88 7.10
C VAL A 90 0.04 14.56 7.56
N ARG A 91 -0.60 13.53 6.99
CA ARG A 91 -2.01 13.20 7.25
C ARG A 91 -2.26 12.76 8.69
N HIS A 92 -1.41 11.88 9.20
CA HIS A 92 -1.53 11.34 10.54
C HIS A 92 -0.72 12.15 11.57
N SER A 93 -0.15 13.29 11.16
CA SER A 93 0.69 14.15 12.01
C SER A 93 1.80 13.36 12.71
N VAL A 94 2.45 12.46 11.98
CA VAL A 94 3.51 11.59 12.48
C VAL A 94 4.72 12.44 12.86
N ARG A 95 5.05 12.45 14.16
CA ARG A 95 6.16 13.25 14.68
C ARG A 95 7.53 12.67 14.35
N ASP A 96 7.63 11.35 14.34
CA ASP A 96 8.88 10.63 14.09
C ASP A 96 8.82 9.91 12.74
N VAL A 97 9.06 10.71 11.71
CA VAL A 97 9.08 10.27 10.32
C VAL A 97 10.27 9.34 10.06
N THR A 98 11.40 9.55 10.73
CA THR A 98 12.58 8.69 10.61
C THR A 98 12.26 7.25 11.00
N SER A 99 11.60 7.05 12.13
CA SER A 99 11.16 5.71 12.56
C SER A 99 10.18 5.07 11.56
N LEU A 100 9.26 5.86 10.99
CA LEU A 100 8.33 5.37 9.96
C LEU A 100 9.07 4.91 8.71
N CYS A 101 10.03 5.70 8.20
CA CYS A 101 10.83 5.36 7.03
C CYS A 101 11.69 4.12 7.29
N GLN A 102 12.35 4.02 8.45
CA GLN A 102 13.17 2.88 8.82
C GLN A 102 12.33 1.59 8.94
N LEU A 103 11.16 1.68 9.58
CA LEU A 103 10.23 0.56 9.63
C LEU A 103 9.80 0.13 8.22
N THR A 104 9.44 1.09 7.37
CA THR A 104 9.00 0.80 6.00
C THR A 104 10.09 0.09 5.21
N ALA A 105 11.33 0.58 5.25
CA ALA A 105 12.47 -0.07 4.62
C ALA A 105 12.72 -1.49 5.16
N PHE A 106 12.58 -1.68 6.47
CA PHE A 106 12.66 -2.99 7.10
C PHE A 106 11.56 -3.94 6.58
N LEU A 107 10.31 -3.49 6.50
CA LEU A 107 9.20 -4.31 6.01
C LEU A 107 9.37 -4.68 4.53
N ILE A 108 9.78 -3.73 3.68
CA ILE A 108 9.99 -3.96 2.25
C ILE A 108 11.12 -4.97 2.01
N THR A 109 12.19 -4.94 2.81
CA THR A 109 13.30 -5.90 2.70
C THR A 109 12.95 -7.28 3.24
N HIS A 110 11.85 -7.41 4.00
CA HIS A 110 11.37 -8.64 4.60
C HIS A 110 9.96 -9.02 4.12
N ILE A 111 9.62 -8.68 2.87
CA ILE A 111 8.32 -9.04 2.27
C ILE A 111 8.09 -10.56 2.37
N GLY A 112 6.87 -10.93 2.78
CA GLY A 112 6.46 -12.33 2.97
C GLY A 112 6.82 -12.94 4.33
N ASN A 113 7.59 -12.24 5.16
CA ASN A 113 7.92 -12.71 6.52
C ASN A 113 6.86 -12.32 7.55
N LEU A 114 6.82 -13.08 8.65
CA LEU A 114 5.99 -12.76 9.80
C LEU A 114 6.56 -11.55 10.54
N VAL A 115 5.69 -10.57 10.81
CA VAL A 115 6.03 -9.39 11.61
C VAL A 115 5.20 -9.35 12.89
N SER A 116 5.79 -8.82 13.97
CA SER A 116 5.09 -8.59 15.23
C SER A 116 5.53 -7.26 15.83
N ALA A 117 4.55 -6.40 16.15
CA ALA A 117 4.80 -5.11 16.79
C ALA A 117 5.66 -5.24 18.06
N ASN A 118 5.41 -6.28 18.88
CA ASN A 118 6.19 -6.54 20.10
C ASN A 118 7.67 -6.85 19.81
N LYS A 119 7.96 -7.58 18.73
CA LYS A 119 9.35 -7.87 18.34
C LYS A 119 10.07 -6.61 17.84
N LEU A 120 9.35 -5.75 17.14
CA LEU A 120 9.88 -4.50 16.61
C LEU A 120 10.28 -3.51 17.72
N VAL A 121 9.55 -3.48 18.84
CA VAL A 121 9.95 -2.66 20.01
C VAL A 121 11.38 -2.95 20.44
N GLY A 122 11.75 -4.23 20.53
CA GLY A 122 13.11 -4.64 20.90
C GLY A 122 14.17 -4.36 19.83
N MET A 123 13.77 -4.17 18.57
CA MET A 123 14.68 -3.87 17.46
C MET A 123 14.88 -2.36 17.22
N PHE A 124 13.88 -1.54 17.55
CA PHE A 124 13.84 -0.10 17.25
C PHE A 124 13.90 0.80 18.51
N ASP A 125 14.32 0.23 19.63
CA ASP A 125 14.75 0.81 20.92
C ASP A 125 13.89 1.89 21.60
N THR A 126 12.73 2.30 21.05
CA THR A 126 12.07 3.52 21.54
C THR A 126 10.56 3.62 21.33
N LYS A 127 9.91 2.67 20.63
CA LYS A 127 8.48 2.79 20.27
C LYS A 127 7.63 1.72 20.93
N SER A 128 6.44 2.10 21.37
CA SER A 128 5.46 1.16 21.92
C SER A 128 4.92 0.24 20.82
N PRO A 129 4.42 -0.97 21.16
CA PRO A 129 3.77 -1.82 20.18
C PRO A 129 2.58 -1.13 19.49
N ALA A 130 1.85 -0.28 20.22
CA ALA A 130 0.72 0.49 19.67
C ALA A 130 1.16 1.40 18.52
N THR A 131 2.29 2.09 18.65
CA THR A 131 2.83 2.96 17.59
C THR A 131 3.16 2.18 16.31
N PHE A 132 3.70 0.96 16.44
CA PHE A 132 3.96 0.11 15.28
C PHE A 132 2.66 -0.36 14.60
N LEU A 133 1.63 -0.67 15.38
CA LEU A 133 0.32 -1.02 14.84
C LEU A 133 -0.32 0.17 14.12
N ASP A 134 -0.18 1.38 14.64
CA ASP A 134 -0.62 2.61 13.95
C ASP A 134 0.12 2.77 12.62
N TYR A 135 1.45 2.61 12.62
CA TYR A 135 2.24 2.70 11.38
C TYR A 135 1.85 1.62 10.37
N PHE A 136 1.57 0.38 10.81
CA PHE A 136 1.04 -0.66 9.92
C PHE A 136 -0.29 -0.27 9.31
N SER A 137 -1.20 0.30 10.11
CA SER A 137 -2.48 0.80 9.60
C SER A 137 -2.25 1.88 8.55
N PHE A 138 -1.40 2.87 8.83
CA PHE A 138 -1.15 3.96 7.88
C PHE A 138 -0.53 3.49 6.57
N LEU A 139 0.41 2.54 6.64
CA LEU A 139 1.04 1.93 5.45
C LEU A 139 0.03 1.14 4.61
N LYS A 140 -0.92 0.47 5.27
CA LYS A 140 -2.03 -0.23 4.61
C LYS A 140 -3.04 0.74 3.99
N ASP A 141 -3.48 1.74 4.74
CA ASP A 141 -4.47 2.73 4.28
C ASP A 141 -3.95 3.57 3.11
N ALA A 142 -2.63 3.72 3.00
CA ALA A 142 -1.95 4.36 1.88
C ALA A 142 -1.61 3.41 0.72
N TYR A 143 -2.06 2.15 0.76
CA TYR A 143 -1.79 1.11 -0.26
C TYR A 143 -0.29 0.83 -0.50
N LEU A 144 0.58 1.18 0.46
CA LEU A 144 2.01 0.94 0.34
C LEU A 144 2.37 -0.50 0.70
N LEU A 145 1.73 -1.05 1.74
CA LEU A 145 1.94 -2.41 2.20
C LEU A 145 0.62 -3.08 2.55
N GLU A 146 0.46 -4.34 2.14
CA GLU A 146 -0.66 -5.17 2.56
C GLU A 146 -0.18 -6.21 3.57
N PHE A 147 -0.92 -6.37 4.67
CA PHE A 147 -0.63 -7.35 5.71
C PHE A 147 -1.62 -8.50 5.62
N ILE A 148 -1.11 -9.71 5.45
CA ILE A 148 -1.92 -10.92 5.35
C ILE A 148 -1.94 -11.61 6.71
N PRO A 149 -3.12 -11.80 7.33
CA PRO A 149 -3.21 -12.49 8.61
C PRO A 149 -2.82 -13.96 8.44
N VAL A 150 -2.11 -14.50 9.43
CA VAL A 150 -1.73 -15.92 9.43
C VAL A 150 -3.00 -16.77 9.49
N PHE A 151 -3.13 -17.72 8.56
CA PHE A 151 -4.25 -18.64 8.56
C PHE A 151 -4.29 -19.46 9.86
N SER A 152 -5.46 -19.55 10.48
CA SER A 152 -5.69 -20.40 11.65
C SER A 152 -7.12 -20.92 11.64
N HIS A 153 -7.34 -22.16 12.07
CA HIS A 153 -8.69 -22.71 12.22
C HIS A 153 -9.43 -22.17 13.45
N SER A 154 -8.73 -21.53 14.39
CA SER A 154 -9.33 -20.97 15.61
C SER A 154 -9.67 -19.50 15.42
N LEU A 155 -10.94 -19.13 15.62
CA LEU A 155 -11.39 -17.73 15.57
C LEU A 155 -10.64 -16.84 16.57
N LYS A 156 -10.30 -17.38 17.74
CA LYS A 156 -9.52 -16.65 18.76
C LYS A 156 -8.09 -16.36 18.29
N ALA A 157 -7.51 -17.26 17.50
CA ALA A 157 -6.19 -17.05 16.93
C ALA A 157 -6.25 -16.08 15.73
N GLN A 158 -7.28 -16.17 14.88
CA GLN A 158 -7.50 -15.22 13.79
C GLN A 158 -7.69 -13.79 14.31
N ALA A 159 -8.49 -13.59 15.36
CA ALA A 159 -8.75 -12.26 15.93
C ALA A 159 -7.52 -11.61 16.60
N ARG A 160 -6.45 -12.37 16.83
CA ARG A 160 -5.18 -11.88 17.39
C ARG A 160 -4.14 -11.58 16.30
N ASN A 161 -4.32 -12.15 15.11
CA ASN A 161 -3.42 -11.98 13.97
C ASN A 161 -3.75 -10.69 13.23
#